data_AF-A0A0U3LRH2-F1
#
_entry.id   AF-A0A0U3LRH2-F1
#
_cell.length_a   1.000
_cell.length_b   1.000
_cell.length_c   1.000
_cell.angle_alpha   90.00
_cell.angle_beta   90.00
_cell.angle_gamma   90.00
#
_symmetry.space_group_name_H-M   'P 1'
#
loop_
_entity.id
_entity.type
_entity.pdbx_description
1 polymer ?
#
loop_
_entity_poly.entity_id
_entity_poly.type
_entity_poly.pdbx_seq_one_letter_code
_entity_poly.pdbx_strand_id
1 'polypeptide(L)'
;MNKPTLTALFAAAAMCCGMAQAANFSKSVYDGAKDDIKKTYKADKEACDKLSGNAKDICVEEAKGREKVALAQLEYNYSGSSKDEAKLMEARYEARYDVAKERCDDRSGDAKDVCNREAKTAYEKSKADLKMNKKVAEAVDDAEEARVKADYKLASEKCGTLAGDAKDVCMNSAKARYSQR
;
A
#
# COMPACT_ATOMS: atom_id res chain seq x y z
N MET A 1 -43.19 -7.84 38.01
CA MET A 1 -42.57 -8.68 39.06
C MET A 1 -42.14 -9.96 38.36
N ASN A 2 -40.88 -10.36 38.15
CA ASN A 2 -39.59 -10.01 38.73
C ASN A 2 -38.50 -10.14 37.66
N LYS A 3 -37.52 -9.23 37.67
CA LYS A 3 -36.22 -9.41 37.00
C LYS A 3 -35.33 -10.28 37.89
N PRO A 4 -34.40 -11.07 37.30
CA PRO A 4 -33.12 -11.31 37.92
C PRO A 4 -32.01 -10.57 37.17
N THR A 5 -31.22 -9.91 37.98
CA THR A 5 -30.02 -9.12 37.73
C THR A 5 -28.79 -9.97 37.40
N LEU A 6 -28.00 -9.47 36.45
CA LEU A 6 -26.55 -9.23 36.54
C LEU A 6 -25.59 -10.42 36.83
N THR A 7 -24.86 -10.85 35.79
CA THR A 7 -23.39 -11.02 35.88
C THR A 7 -22.77 -10.72 34.51
N ALA A 8 -22.31 -9.48 34.31
CA ALA A 8 -21.49 -9.12 33.17
C ALA A 8 -20.02 -9.42 33.52
N LEU A 9 -19.44 -10.45 32.91
CA LEU A 9 -18.01 -10.70 32.96
C LEU A 9 -17.36 -9.96 31.77
N PHE A 10 -16.83 -8.76 32.03
CA PHE A 10 -15.96 -8.07 31.08
C PHE A 10 -14.58 -8.76 31.11
N ALA A 11 -14.31 -9.62 30.13
CA ALA A 11 -12.95 -10.01 29.81
C ALA A 11 -12.30 -8.86 29.03
N ALA A 12 -11.40 -8.15 29.69
CA ALA A 12 -10.55 -7.14 29.07
C ALA A 12 -9.65 -7.83 28.02
N ALA A 13 -9.99 -7.65 26.74
CA ALA A 13 -9.06 -7.93 25.66
C ALA A 13 -7.95 -6.87 25.73
N ALA A 14 -6.81 -7.25 26.32
CA ALA A 14 -5.56 -6.55 26.15
C ALA A 14 -5.21 -6.57 24.65
N MET A 15 -5.61 -5.51 23.94
CA MET A 15 -5.14 -5.23 22.60
C MET A 15 -3.68 -4.79 22.73
N CYS A 16 -2.79 -5.76 22.87
CA CYS A 16 -1.37 -5.54 22.67
C CYS A 16 -1.20 -5.05 21.23
N CYS A 17 -0.63 -3.86 21.08
CA CYS A 17 -0.05 -3.36 19.85
C CYS A 17 1.00 -4.37 19.35
N GLY A 18 0.56 -5.39 18.62
CA GLY A 18 1.42 -6.20 17.78
C GLY A 18 1.66 -5.41 16.51
N MET A 19 2.90 -5.01 16.31
CA MET A 19 3.41 -4.43 15.07
C MET A 19 2.81 -5.16 13.87
N ALA A 20 2.28 -4.43 12.89
CA ALA A 20 2.03 -4.99 11.58
C ALA A 20 3.37 -5.50 11.05
N GLN A 21 3.66 -6.77 11.23
CA GLN A 21 4.83 -7.40 10.63
C GLN A 21 4.58 -7.33 9.12
N ALA A 22 5.41 -6.58 8.40
CA ALA A 22 5.59 -6.80 6.98
C ALA A 22 5.98 -8.27 6.83
N ALA A 23 5.02 -9.11 6.46
CA ALA A 23 5.24 -10.54 6.29
C ALA A 23 6.08 -10.69 5.02
N ASN A 24 7.41 -10.62 5.17
CA ASN A 24 8.33 -11.08 4.14
C ASN A 24 8.17 -12.60 4.06
N PHE A 25 7.17 -13.06 3.30
CA PHE A 25 6.93 -14.47 3.03
C PHE A 25 8.06 -15.03 2.15
N SER A 26 8.31 -16.34 2.22
CA SER A 26 9.38 -16.97 1.44
C SER A 26 9.14 -16.80 -0.06
N LYS A 27 10.22 -16.85 -0.84
CA LYS A 27 10.13 -16.82 -2.31
C LYS A 27 9.18 -17.88 -2.88
N SER A 28 9.12 -19.06 -2.26
CA SER A 28 8.16 -20.11 -2.65
C SER A 28 6.69 -19.70 -2.46
N VAL A 29 6.37 -18.97 -1.39
CA VAL A 29 5.02 -18.43 -1.16
C VAL A 29 4.73 -17.31 -2.16
N TYR A 30 5.71 -16.46 -2.46
CA TYR A 30 5.59 -15.42 -3.49
C TYR A 30 5.26 -16.03 -4.86
N ASP A 31 6.05 -17.02 -5.31
CA ASP A 31 5.88 -17.64 -6.61
C ASP A 31 4.53 -18.37 -6.69
N GLY A 32 4.13 -19.08 -5.62
CA GLY A 32 2.82 -19.72 -5.53
C GLY A 32 1.66 -18.73 -5.63
N ALA A 33 1.71 -17.63 -4.87
CA ALA A 33 0.68 -16.59 -4.92
C ALA A 33 0.60 -15.92 -6.30
N LYS A 34 1.74 -15.71 -6.95
CA LYS A 34 1.80 -15.17 -8.31
C LYS A 34 1.14 -16.09 -9.32
N ASP A 35 1.35 -17.40 -9.21
CA ASP A 35 0.72 -18.37 -10.09
C ASP A 35 -0.78 -18.50 -9.83
N ASP A 36 -1.22 -18.41 -8.58
CA ASP A 36 -2.64 -18.41 -8.23
C ASP A 36 -3.37 -17.16 -8.74
N ILE A 37 -2.72 -15.99 -8.74
CA ILE A 37 -3.24 -14.77 -9.37
C ILE A 37 -3.45 -14.98 -10.88
N LYS A 38 -2.47 -15.55 -11.59
CA LYS A 38 -2.60 -15.84 -13.03
C LYS A 38 -3.71 -16.85 -13.33
N LYS A 39 -3.84 -17.90 -12.51
CA LYS A 39 -4.92 -18.88 -12.64
C LYS A 39 -6.29 -18.22 -12.43
N THR A 40 -6.40 -17.35 -11.43
CA THR A 40 -7.62 -16.59 -11.14
C THR A 40 -7.98 -15.69 -12.33
N TYR A 41 -7.01 -14.95 -12.87
CA TYR A 41 -7.23 -14.14 -14.07
C TYR A 41 -7.71 -14.98 -15.27
N LYS A 42 -7.08 -16.13 -15.51
CA LYS A 42 -7.49 -17.05 -16.58
C LYS A 42 -8.94 -17.49 -16.39
N ALA A 43 -9.32 -17.93 -15.19
CA ALA A 43 -10.67 -18.36 -14.88
C ALA A 43 -11.69 -17.22 -15.00
N ASP A 44 -11.37 -16.02 -14.51
CA ASP A 44 -12.20 -14.83 -14.63
C ASP A 44 -12.44 -14.46 -16.09
N LYS A 45 -11.38 -14.49 -16.92
CA LYS A 45 -11.47 -14.19 -18.35
C LYS A 45 -12.31 -15.22 -19.10
N GLU A 46 -12.15 -16.51 -18.79
CA GLU A 46 -13.00 -17.58 -19.35
C GLU A 46 -14.47 -17.41 -18.93
N ALA A 47 -14.73 -16.96 -17.70
CA ALA A 47 -16.10 -16.68 -17.25
C ALA A 47 -16.75 -15.55 -18.06
N CYS A 48 -15.97 -14.57 -18.54
CA CYS A 48 -16.44 -13.49 -19.42
C CYS A 48 -16.88 -13.98 -20.80
N ASP A 49 -16.51 -15.18 -21.25
CA ASP A 49 -16.91 -15.71 -22.57
C ASP A 49 -18.41 -15.95 -22.71
N LYS A 50 -19.14 -15.99 -21.59
CA LYS A 50 -20.61 -16.06 -21.56
C LYS A 50 -21.29 -14.72 -21.91
N LEU A 51 -20.53 -13.63 -21.98
CA LEU A 51 -21.01 -12.29 -22.29
C LEU A 51 -20.73 -11.95 -23.76
N SER A 52 -21.32 -10.87 -24.24
CA SER A 52 -21.09 -10.36 -25.60
C SER A 52 -21.12 -8.83 -25.64
N GLY A 53 -20.54 -8.26 -26.69
CA GLY A 53 -20.40 -6.81 -26.85
C GLY A 53 -19.66 -6.16 -25.69
N ASN A 54 -19.99 -4.90 -25.41
CA ASN A 54 -19.32 -4.11 -24.38
C ASN A 54 -19.37 -4.74 -22.97
N ALA A 55 -20.42 -5.50 -22.66
CA ALA A 55 -20.48 -6.23 -21.40
C ALA A 55 -19.35 -7.27 -21.26
N LYS A 56 -18.93 -7.90 -22.37
CA LYS A 56 -17.76 -8.78 -22.39
C LYS A 56 -16.48 -7.98 -22.21
N ASP A 57 -16.34 -6.86 -22.90
CA ASP A 57 -15.13 -6.04 -22.86
C ASP A 57 -14.89 -5.47 -21.45
N ILE A 58 -15.93 -4.93 -20.81
CA ILE A 58 -15.90 -4.51 -19.40
C ILE A 58 -15.48 -5.68 -18.49
N CYS A 59 -16.06 -6.87 -18.66
CA CYS A 59 -15.72 -8.02 -17.83
C CYS A 59 -14.24 -8.40 -17.97
N VAL A 60 -13.72 -8.40 -19.20
CA VAL A 60 -12.32 -8.72 -19.48
C VAL A 60 -11.38 -7.66 -18.92
N GLU A 61 -11.70 -6.36 -19.05
CA GLU A 61 -10.89 -5.29 -18.47
C GLU A 61 -10.94 -5.27 -16.94
N GLU A 62 -12.09 -5.59 -16.33
CA GLU A 62 -12.17 -5.78 -14.89
C GLU A 62 -11.29 -6.94 -14.41
N ALA A 63 -11.26 -8.06 -15.15
CA ALA A 63 -10.40 -9.20 -14.83
C ALA A 63 -8.90 -8.85 -14.95
N LYS A 64 -8.50 -8.18 -16.03
CA LYS A 64 -7.13 -7.68 -16.22
C LYS A 64 -6.73 -6.68 -15.13
N GLY A 65 -7.64 -5.77 -14.79
CA GLY A 65 -7.44 -4.80 -13.73
C GLY A 65 -7.22 -5.46 -12.37
N ARG A 66 -8.05 -6.47 -12.03
CA ARG A 66 -7.88 -7.27 -10.81
C ARG A 66 -6.53 -7.98 -10.78
N GLU A 67 -6.13 -8.62 -11.88
CA GLU A 67 -4.82 -9.28 -11.99
C GLU A 67 -3.67 -8.30 -11.71
N LYS A 68 -3.67 -7.17 -12.41
CA LYS A 68 -2.62 -6.15 -12.29
C LYS A 68 -2.51 -5.59 -10.88
N VAL A 69 -3.64 -5.28 -10.24
CA VAL A 69 -3.68 -4.80 -8.86
C VAL A 69 -3.20 -5.88 -7.88
N ALA A 70 -3.61 -7.14 -8.07
CA ALA A 70 -3.20 -8.24 -7.22
C ALA A 70 -1.69 -8.51 -7.32
N LEU A 71 -1.12 -8.46 -8.53
CA LEU A 71 0.33 -8.58 -8.73
C LEU A 71 1.08 -7.43 -8.06
N ALA A 72 0.64 -6.19 -8.24
CA ALA A 72 1.29 -5.05 -7.59
C ALA A 72 1.18 -5.10 -6.05
N GLN A 73 0.05 -5.58 -5.53
CA GLN A 73 -0.14 -5.81 -4.10
C GLN A 73 0.78 -6.90 -3.57
N LEU A 74 0.95 -7.99 -4.34
CA LEU A 74 1.87 -9.07 -4.00
C LEU A 74 3.31 -8.55 -3.92
N GLU A 75 3.73 -7.73 -4.89
CA GLU A 75 5.07 -7.12 -4.86
C GLU A 75 5.26 -6.20 -3.66
N TYR A 76 4.28 -5.34 -3.37
CA TYR A 76 4.36 -4.47 -2.20
C TYR A 76 4.44 -5.28 -0.90
N ASN A 77 3.63 -6.33 -0.77
CA ASN A 77 3.67 -7.18 0.42
C ASN A 77 5.00 -7.94 0.55
N TYR A 78 5.65 -8.28 -0.57
CA TYR A 78 6.93 -8.98 -0.58
C TYR A 78 8.13 -8.05 -0.31
N SER A 79 8.09 -6.80 -0.80
CA SER A 79 9.20 -5.86 -0.66
C SER A 79 9.07 -4.93 0.55
N GLY A 80 7.85 -4.62 0.96
CA GLY A 80 7.53 -3.59 1.96
C GLY A 80 7.94 -2.17 1.54
N SER A 81 8.32 -1.95 0.28
CA SER A 81 8.91 -0.68 -0.15
C SER A 81 7.84 0.35 -0.54
N SER A 82 8.06 1.61 -0.17
CA SER A 82 7.22 2.75 -0.57
C SER A 82 7.12 2.91 -2.10
N LYS A 83 8.16 2.49 -2.83
CA LYS A 83 8.17 2.47 -4.29
C LYS A 83 7.15 1.47 -4.85
N ASP A 84 7.05 0.28 -4.29
CA ASP A 84 6.08 -0.72 -4.75
C ASP A 84 4.67 -0.41 -4.26
N GLU A 85 4.52 0.23 -3.10
CA GLU A 85 3.24 0.82 -2.69
C GLU A 85 2.74 1.85 -3.71
N ALA A 86 3.62 2.75 -4.17
CA ALA A 86 3.26 3.73 -5.20
C ALA A 86 2.81 3.05 -6.51
N LYS A 87 3.49 1.97 -6.94
CA LYS A 87 3.09 1.18 -8.12
C LYS A 87 1.74 0.49 -7.91
N LEU A 88 1.46 -0.03 -6.71
CA LEU A 88 0.16 -0.59 -6.37
C LEU A 88 -0.95 0.46 -6.53
N MET A 89 -0.73 1.68 -6.03
CA MET A 89 -1.69 2.76 -6.18
C MET A 89 -1.87 3.16 -7.65
N GLU A 90 -0.79 3.27 -8.42
CA GLU A 90 -0.85 3.52 -9.86
C GLU A 90 -1.65 2.42 -10.60
N ALA A 91 -1.38 1.15 -10.32
CA ALA A 91 -2.11 0.02 -10.89
C ALA A 91 -3.61 0.07 -10.57
N ARG A 92 -4.00 0.49 -9.36
CA ARG A 92 -5.41 0.67 -8.98
C ARG A 92 -6.08 1.78 -9.78
N TYR A 93 -5.39 2.89 -10.02
CA TYR A 93 -5.93 4.00 -10.81
C TYR A 93 -6.04 3.66 -12.29
N GLU A 94 -5.05 2.98 -12.85
CA GLU A 94 -5.07 2.50 -14.24
C GLU A 94 -6.21 1.51 -14.46
N ALA A 95 -6.35 0.50 -13.59
CA ALA A 95 -7.44 -0.48 -13.68
C ALA A 95 -8.82 0.20 -13.65
N ARG A 96 -9.02 1.21 -12.78
CA ARG A 96 -10.28 1.96 -12.73
C ARG A 96 -10.52 2.79 -14.00
N TYR A 97 -9.46 3.39 -14.54
CA TYR A 97 -9.55 4.19 -15.76
C TYR A 97 -9.88 3.33 -16.98
N ASP A 98 -9.22 2.18 -17.12
CA ASP A 98 -9.44 1.25 -18.23
C ASP A 98 -10.88 0.72 -18.22
N VAL A 99 -11.38 0.28 -17.06
CA VAL A 99 -12.79 -0.13 -16.89
C VAL A 99 -13.76 1.02 -17.15
N ALA A 100 -13.42 2.25 -16.73
CA ALA A 100 -14.27 3.41 -16.98
C ALA A 100 -14.39 3.73 -18.47
N LYS A 101 -13.32 3.54 -19.26
CA LYS A 101 -13.36 3.72 -20.72
C LYS A 101 -14.30 2.72 -21.39
N GLU A 102 -14.19 1.43 -21.07
CA GLU A 102 -15.11 0.42 -21.61
C GLU A 102 -16.56 0.75 -21.23
N ARG A 103 -16.81 1.20 -19.98
CA ARG A 103 -18.15 1.66 -19.57
C ARG A 103 -18.64 2.89 -20.34
N CYS A 104 -17.74 3.74 -20.83
CA CYS A 104 -18.10 4.86 -21.68
C CYS A 104 -18.44 4.43 -23.12
N ASP A 105 -18.01 3.24 -23.55
CA ASP A 105 -18.26 2.76 -24.91
C ASP A 105 -19.72 2.39 -25.20
N ASP A 106 -20.52 2.17 -24.15
CA ASP A 106 -21.99 2.05 -24.26
C ASP A 106 -22.69 3.36 -24.63
N ARG A 107 -21.98 4.50 -24.54
CA ARG A 107 -22.51 5.81 -24.88
C ARG A 107 -22.19 6.16 -26.33
N SER A 108 -22.85 7.18 -26.87
CA SER A 108 -22.62 7.68 -28.22
C SER A 108 -22.58 9.21 -28.28
N GLY A 109 -21.99 9.73 -29.36
CA GLY A 109 -21.83 11.17 -29.60
C GLY A 109 -21.15 11.90 -28.44
N ASP A 110 -21.61 13.14 -28.19
CA ASP A 110 -21.06 14.00 -27.13
C ASP A 110 -21.08 13.34 -25.75
N ALA A 111 -22.07 12.49 -25.46
CA ALA A 111 -22.16 11.80 -24.17
C ALA A 111 -21.00 10.81 -23.94
N LYS A 112 -20.49 10.18 -25.00
CA LYS A 112 -19.30 9.32 -24.95
C LYS A 112 -18.04 10.15 -24.74
N ASP A 113 -17.91 11.26 -25.47
CA ASP A 113 -16.73 12.13 -25.37
C ASP A 113 -16.62 12.78 -23.98
N VAL A 114 -17.74 13.23 -23.40
CA VAL A 114 -17.78 13.74 -22.04
C VAL A 114 -17.40 12.64 -21.05
N CYS A 115 -17.95 11.44 -21.17
CA CYS A 115 -17.63 10.31 -20.30
C CYS A 115 -16.13 9.97 -20.32
N ASN A 116 -15.54 9.85 -21.52
CA ASN A 116 -14.11 9.57 -21.66
C ASN A 116 -13.23 10.69 -21.06
N ARG A 117 -13.66 11.94 -21.21
CA ARG A 117 -12.97 13.09 -20.63
C ARG A 117 -13.05 13.10 -19.10
N GLU A 118 -14.21 12.75 -18.54
CA GLU A 118 -14.39 12.59 -17.10
C GLU A 118 -13.49 11.48 -16.54
N ALA A 119 -13.49 10.31 -17.19
CA ALA A 119 -12.64 9.18 -16.80
C ALA A 119 -11.15 9.56 -16.84
N LYS A 120 -10.70 10.21 -17.92
CA LYS A 120 -9.32 10.69 -18.06
C LYS A 120 -8.97 11.74 -17.02
N THR A 121 -9.86 12.71 -16.77
CA THR A 121 -9.65 13.76 -15.77
C THR A 121 -9.53 13.17 -14.37
N ALA A 122 -10.37 12.18 -14.03
CA ALA A 122 -10.28 11.49 -12.76
C ALA A 122 -8.94 10.74 -12.61
N TYR A 123 -8.49 10.05 -13.65
CA TYR A 123 -7.21 9.35 -13.67
C TYR A 123 -6.02 10.33 -13.50
N GLU A 124 -6.01 11.44 -14.24
CA GLU A 124 -4.96 12.45 -14.15
C GLU A 124 -4.90 13.11 -12.77
N LYS A 125 -6.06 13.38 -12.14
CA LYS A 125 -6.14 13.87 -10.76
C LYS A 125 -5.53 12.87 -9.78
N SER A 126 -5.93 11.59 -9.86
CA SER A 126 -5.38 10.54 -9.00
C SER A 126 -3.86 10.37 -9.19
N LYS A 127 -3.36 10.51 -10.42
CA LYS A 127 -1.91 10.47 -10.70
C LYS A 127 -1.17 11.67 -10.13
N ALA A 128 -1.78 12.87 -10.19
CA ALA A 128 -1.23 14.07 -9.58
C ALA A 128 -1.15 13.94 -8.04
N ASP A 129 -2.22 13.45 -7.41
CA ASP A 129 -2.28 13.20 -5.96
C ASP A 129 -1.22 12.16 -5.54
N LEU A 130 -1.08 11.07 -6.30
CA LEU A 130 -0.05 10.06 -6.04
C LEU A 130 1.36 10.65 -6.12
N LYS A 131 1.64 11.49 -7.14
CA LYS A 131 2.94 12.17 -7.29
C LYS A 131 3.21 13.13 -6.14
N MET A 132 2.19 13.86 -5.69
CA MET A 132 2.30 14.74 -4.52
C MET A 132 2.61 13.93 -3.26
N ASN A 133 1.84 12.87 -2.99
CA ASN A 133 2.04 12.02 -1.82
C ASN A 133 3.44 11.39 -1.81
N LYS A 134 3.94 10.95 -2.97
CA LYS A 134 5.32 10.45 -3.10
C LYS A 134 6.36 11.50 -2.68
N LYS A 135 6.23 12.74 -3.16
CA LYS A 135 7.14 13.83 -2.79
C LYS A 135 7.04 14.19 -1.30
N VAL A 136 5.84 14.14 -0.73
CA VAL A 136 5.65 14.37 0.71
C VAL A 136 6.31 13.27 1.53
N ALA A 137 6.16 12.00 1.13
CA ALA A 137 6.83 10.88 1.78
C ALA A 137 8.36 11.03 1.72
N GLU A 138 8.92 11.31 0.53
CA GLU A 138 10.36 11.58 0.36
C GLU A 138 10.84 12.73 1.25
N ALA A 139 10.09 13.84 1.31
CA ALA A 139 10.44 14.97 2.18
C ALA A 139 10.33 14.66 3.68
N VAL A 140 9.42 13.77 4.08
CA VAL A 140 9.30 13.29 5.47
C VAL A 140 10.49 12.40 5.83
N ASP A 141 10.89 11.49 4.93
CA ASP A 141 12.07 10.63 5.11
C ASP A 141 13.35 11.46 5.25
N ASP A 142 13.57 12.43 4.35
CA ASP A 142 14.71 13.36 4.40
C ASP A 142 14.73 14.18 5.71
N ALA A 143 13.56 14.65 6.14
CA ALA A 143 13.42 15.43 7.38
C ALA A 143 13.71 14.56 8.62
N GLU A 144 13.24 13.32 8.66
CA GLU A 144 13.52 12.40 9.76
C GLU A 144 15.01 12.04 9.81
N GLU A 145 15.66 11.74 8.67
CA GLU A 145 17.10 11.50 8.61
C GLU A 145 17.89 12.69 9.17
N ALA A 146 17.54 13.91 8.75
CA ALA A 146 18.19 15.12 9.24
C ALA A 146 18.01 15.31 10.76
N ARG A 147 16.82 15.04 11.29
CA ARG A 147 16.53 15.11 12.74
C ARG A 147 17.31 14.07 13.52
N VAL A 148 17.28 12.81 13.10
CA VAL A 148 18.02 11.71 13.72
C VAL A 148 19.52 12.01 13.73
N LYS A 149 20.06 12.52 12.63
CA LYS A 149 21.47 12.93 12.54
C LYS A 149 21.82 14.07 13.50
N ALA A 150 20.97 15.09 13.62
CA ALA A 150 21.17 16.19 14.56
C ALA A 150 21.09 15.73 16.01
N ASP A 151 20.10 14.88 16.34
CA ASP A 151 19.92 14.31 17.68
C ASP A 151 21.09 13.39 18.06
N TYR A 152 21.58 12.56 17.13
CA TYR A 152 22.77 11.74 17.34
C TYR A 152 24.02 12.58 17.58
N LYS A 153 24.20 13.67 16.82
CA LYS A 153 25.33 14.59 17.01
C LYS A 153 25.31 15.19 18.42
N LEU A 154 24.15 15.72 18.86
CA LEU A 154 24.01 16.27 20.20
C LEU A 154 24.21 15.21 21.29
N ALA A 155 23.68 14.01 21.11
CA ALA A 155 23.89 12.90 22.05
C ALA A 155 25.37 12.51 22.15
N SER A 156 26.08 12.48 21.02
CA SER A 156 27.51 12.17 20.96
C SER A 156 28.34 13.24 21.68
N GLU A 157 28.03 14.52 21.49
CA GLU A 157 28.67 15.62 22.21
C GLU A 157 28.47 15.51 23.73
N LYS A 158 27.24 15.20 24.17
CA LYS A 158 26.92 14.96 25.59
C LYS A 158 27.67 13.75 26.16
N CYS A 159 27.74 12.63 25.44
CA CYS A 159 28.54 11.48 25.87
C CYS A 159 30.04 11.82 25.92
N GLY A 160 30.49 12.72 25.03
CA GLY A 160 31.88 13.18 24.96
C GLY A 160 32.38 13.86 26.24
N THR A 161 31.49 14.38 27.09
CA THR A 161 31.85 15.00 28.37
C THR A 161 32.12 13.99 29.49
N LEU A 162 31.87 12.70 29.25
CA LEU A 162 32.15 11.61 30.18
C LEU A 162 33.58 11.06 29.97
N ALA A 163 34.05 10.21 30.88
CA ALA A 163 35.35 9.56 30.79
C ALA A 163 35.24 8.05 31.09
N GLY A 164 36.21 7.28 30.57
CA GLY A 164 36.29 5.83 30.76
C GLY A 164 35.04 5.08 30.29
N ASP A 165 34.73 3.98 30.96
CA ASP A 165 33.62 3.07 30.61
C ASP A 165 32.26 3.79 30.49
N ALA A 166 32.03 4.84 31.28
CA ALA A 166 30.80 5.62 31.22
C ALA A 166 30.61 6.31 29.86
N LYS A 167 31.70 6.81 29.25
CA LYS A 167 31.67 7.40 27.91
C LYS A 167 31.35 6.34 26.86
N ASP A 168 32.01 5.19 26.93
CA ASP A 168 31.87 4.13 25.94
C ASP A 168 30.46 3.53 25.96
N VAL A 169 29.91 3.29 27.16
CA VAL A 169 28.51 2.84 27.32
C VAL A 169 27.53 3.87 26.76
N CYS A 170 27.76 5.17 27.01
CA CYS A 170 26.92 6.24 26.50
C CYS A 170 26.94 6.30 24.96
N MET A 171 28.13 6.26 24.35
CA MET A 171 28.30 6.31 22.89
C MET A 171 27.65 5.11 22.20
N ASN A 172 27.83 3.90 22.75
CA ASN A 172 27.20 2.69 22.22
C ASN A 172 25.67 2.76 22.33
N SER A 173 25.15 3.28 23.44
CA SER A 173 23.71 3.48 23.63
C SER A 173 23.14 4.52 22.66
N ALA A 174 23.85 5.63 22.44
CA ALA A 174 23.46 6.65 21.47
C ALA A 174 23.44 6.07 20.05
N LYS A 175 24.50 5.35 19.65
CA LYS A 175 24.57 4.70 18.34
C LYS A 175 23.40 3.72 18.16
N ALA A 176 23.17 2.83 19.12
CA ALA A 176 22.07 1.87 19.05
C ALA A 176 20.70 2.55 18.93
N ARG A 177 20.48 3.67 19.63
CA ARG A 177 19.23 4.41 19.60
C ARG A 177 18.96 5.11 18.27
N TYR A 178 19.99 5.67 17.64
CA TYR A 178 19.84 6.50 16.44
C TYR A 178 20.23 5.78 15.13
N SER A 179 20.76 4.55 15.17
CA SER A 179 21.04 3.74 13.98
C SER A 179 19.94 2.72 13.64
N GLN A 180 18.87 2.64 14.45
CA GLN A 180 17.73 1.72 14.24
C GLN A 180 16.52 2.42 13.60
N ARG A 181 16.68 3.68 13.15
CA ARG A 181 15.65 4.47 12.50
C ARG A 181 16.13 4.92 11.15
#